data_AF-A0A966KY53-F1
#
_entry.id   AF-A0A966KY53-F1
#
_cell.length_a   1.000
_cell.length_b   1.000
_cell.length_c   1.000
_cell.angle_alpha   90.00
_cell.angle_beta   90.00
_cell.angle_gamma   90.00
#
_symmetry.space_group_name_H-M   'P 1'
#
loop_
_entity.id
_entity.type
_entity.pdbx_description
1 polymer ?
#
loop_
_entity_poly.entity_id
_entity_poly.type
_entity_poly.pdbx_seq_one_letter_code
_entity_poly.pdbx_strand_id
1 'polypeptide(L)'
;MFRTCSCAISARRRSIRPALLLAATCLVPATALAQVTVNSATTGPIYGGGSSVTVTLSGTVTGNGDPGVVSTGTSVTTSVTNDGAILANGYLGYADGWAVWANGAAIGSITNNGLIDGEVRGVSIDNDGVSAVTTLTNNAGAVINGGLQMAIYNGNVLGTVVNSGTITGANGIYSLVTTGTIDNRAGGWLQGGKAIDVDGGTVGTITNAGTIYGGKGLFISASASVGTV
;
A
#
# COMPACT_ATOMS: atom_id res chain seq x y z
N MET A 1 18.45 31.07 51.29
CA MET A 1 17.69 32.08 52.07
C MET A 1 17.00 32.98 51.06
N PHE A 2 15.66 33.02 51.13
CA PHE A 2 14.76 33.76 50.25
C PHE A 2 15.13 35.26 50.13
N ARG A 3 14.90 35.84 48.94
CA ARG A 3 14.19 37.13 48.79
C ARG A 3 13.75 37.34 47.33
N THR A 4 12.43 37.32 47.20
CA THR A 4 11.59 37.78 46.09
C THR A 4 11.75 39.29 45.84
N CYS A 5 11.77 39.71 44.57
CA CYS A 5 11.48 41.09 44.16
C CYS A 5 10.16 41.12 43.39
N SER A 6 9.14 41.69 44.05
CA SER A 6 7.88 42.09 43.43
C SER A 6 8.06 43.43 42.72
N CYS A 7 7.60 43.54 41.48
CA CYS A 7 7.39 44.84 40.84
C CYS A 7 5.93 44.93 40.37
N ALA A 8 5.16 45.75 41.08
CA ALA A 8 3.79 46.08 40.77
C ALA A 8 3.76 47.11 39.63
N ILE A 9 3.07 46.81 38.53
CA ILE A 9 2.81 47.78 37.45
C ILE A 9 1.46 48.43 37.69
N SER A 10 1.54 49.74 37.96
CA SER A 10 0.46 50.69 38.15
C SER A 10 -0.43 50.83 36.91
N ALA A 11 -1.73 50.72 37.10
CA ALA A 11 -2.74 50.92 36.06
C ALA A 11 -2.97 52.43 35.83
N ARG A 12 -2.66 52.91 34.61
CA ARG A 12 -3.20 54.17 34.09
C ARG A 12 -3.97 53.92 32.79
N ARG A 13 -5.27 54.23 32.83
CA ARG A 13 -6.18 54.27 31.68
C ARG A 13 -5.78 55.39 30.71
N ARG A 14 -5.61 55.09 29.43
CA ARG A 14 -5.88 55.98 28.29
C ARG A 14 -6.40 55.16 27.10
N SER A 15 -7.49 55.61 26.52
CA SER A 15 -8.18 55.03 25.36
C SER A 15 -7.35 55.13 24.08
N ILE A 16 -7.50 54.19 23.13
CA ILE A 16 -7.40 54.40 21.66
C ILE A 16 -7.78 53.07 20.94
N ARG A 17 -8.82 53.15 20.08
CA ARG A 17 -9.17 52.39 18.85
C ARG A 17 -9.46 50.86 18.89
N PRO A 18 -10.50 50.38 18.15
CA PRO A 18 -10.71 48.95 17.93
C PRO A 18 -9.69 48.45 16.90
N ALA A 19 -8.72 47.67 17.36
CA ALA A 19 -7.85 46.91 16.46
C ALA A 19 -8.66 45.77 15.85
N LEU A 20 -8.83 45.84 14.54
CA LEU A 20 -9.30 44.77 13.67
C LEU A 20 -8.43 43.53 13.93
N LEU A 21 -8.99 42.53 14.59
CA LEU A 21 -8.33 41.26 14.88
C LEU A 21 -8.30 40.46 13.57
N LEU A 22 -7.27 40.67 12.76
CA LEU A 22 -6.97 39.84 11.61
C LEU A 22 -6.53 38.48 12.16
N ALA A 23 -7.44 37.51 12.17
CA ALA A 23 -7.11 36.13 12.47
C ALA A 23 -6.17 35.62 11.37
N ALA A 24 -4.87 35.73 11.62
CA ALA A 24 -3.87 35.00 10.88
C ALA A 24 -4.12 33.51 11.16
N THR A 25 -4.89 32.86 10.30
CA THR A 25 -4.90 31.41 10.19
C THR A 25 -3.51 31.02 9.74
N CYS A 26 -2.62 30.82 10.72
CA CYS A 26 -1.36 30.14 10.52
C CYS A 26 -1.75 28.72 10.06
N LEU A 27 -1.80 28.52 8.74
CA LEU A 27 -1.79 27.19 8.16
C LEU A 27 -0.47 26.57 8.63
N VAL A 28 -0.53 25.80 9.70
CA VAL A 28 0.57 24.92 10.07
C VAL A 28 0.61 23.89 8.93
N PRO A 29 1.66 23.83 8.11
CA PRO A 29 1.77 22.79 7.10
C PRO A 29 1.67 21.45 7.84
N ALA A 30 0.76 20.59 7.38
CA ALA A 30 0.58 19.26 7.94
C ALA A 30 1.94 18.55 7.86
N THR A 31 2.64 18.47 8.99
CA THR A 31 3.90 17.75 9.08
C THR A 31 3.58 16.28 8.87
N ALA A 32 4.10 15.68 7.80
CA ALA A 32 4.01 14.24 7.58
C ALA A 32 4.36 13.53 8.90
N LEU A 33 3.46 12.67 9.38
CA LEU A 33 3.67 11.95 10.64
C LEU A 33 4.88 11.05 10.47
N ALA A 34 5.85 11.07 11.38
CA ALA A 34 6.94 10.08 11.35
C ALA A 34 6.34 8.67 11.43
N GLN A 35 6.60 7.83 10.42
CA GLN A 35 6.36 6.38 10.34
C GLN A 35 5.24 5.79 11.23
N VAL A 36 4.16 5.29 10.63
CA VAL A 36 3.15 4.53 11.37
C VAL A 36 3.68 3.12 11.65
N THR A 37 3.94 2.81 12.93
CA THR A 37 4.42 1.47 13.35
C THR A 37 3.32 0.70 14.07
N VAL A 38 3.03 -0.52 13.59
CA VAL A 38 2.05 -1.45 14.15
C VAL A 38 2.80 -2.64 14.73
N ASN A 39 2.79 -2.77 16.06
CA ASN A 39 3.50 -3.83 16.77
C ASN A 39 2.58 -4.79 17.56
N SER A 40 1.27 -4.62 17.39
CA SER A 40 0.23 -5.46 17.97
C SER A 40 -0.96 -5.53 17.00
N ALA A 41 -2.01 -6.26 17.35
CA ALA A 41 -3.21 -6.33 16.54
C ALA A 41 -3.94 -4.98 16.53
N THR A 42 -4.15 -4.44 15.33
CA THR A 42 -4.88 -3.20 15.06
C THR A 42 -5.98 -3.49 14.03
N THR A 43 -7.10 -2.80 14.16
CA THR A 43 -8.22 -2.87 13.21
C THR A 43 -8.37 -1.54 12.46
N GLY A 44 -8.74 -1.62 11.19
CA GLY A 44 -9.08 -0.51 10.33
C GLY A 44 -8.03 -0.24 9.25
N PRO A 45 -8.38 0.58 8.25
CA PRO A 45 -7.44 1.02 7.25
C PRO A 45 -6.39 1.93 7.87
N ILE A 46 -5.13 1.55 7.71
CA ILE A 46 -3.99 2.36 8.10
C ILE A 46 -3.58 3.19 6.89
N TYR A 47 -3.62 4.51 7.06
CA TYR A 47 -3.13 5.46 6.08
C TYR A 47 -1.76 5.98 6.51
N GLY A 48 -0.83 6.10 5.57
CA GLY A 48 0.52 6.59 5.83
C GLY A 48 0.61 8.10 6.11
N GLY A 49 -0.38 8.92 5.71
CA GLY A 49 -0.40 10.35 6.01
C GLY A 49 0.80 11.14 5.47
N GLY A 50 1.33 10.74 4.31
CA GLY A 50 2.56 11.23 3.71
C GLY A 50 3.82 10.43 4.08
N SER A 51 3.68 9.33 4.82
CA SER A 51 4.79 8.58 5.40
C SER A 51 4.68 7.06 5.22
N SER A 52 5.67 6.33 5.74
CA SER A 52 5.73 4.88 5.69
C SER A 52 4.85 4.22 6.75
N VAL A 53 4.32 3.05 6.42
CA VAL A 53 3.63 2.13 7.33
C VAL A 53 4.54 0.93 7.56
N THR A 54 4.73 0.53 8.80
CA THR A 54 5.52 -0.64 9.20
C THR A 54 4.71 -1.52 10.11
N VAL A 55 4.46 -2.76 9.70
CA VAL A 55 3.82 -3.81 10.49
C VAL A 55 4.91 -4.76 10.93
N THR A 56 5.19 -4.85 12.24
CA THR A 56 6.25 -5.71 12.76
C THR A 56 5.78 -7.18 12.81
N LEU A 57 6.68 -8.12 13.13
CA LEU A 57 6.34 -9.55 13.22
C LEU A 57 5.15 -9.85 14.17
N SER A 58 5.01 -9.09 15.25
CA SER A 58 3.91 -9.21 16.20
C SER A 58 2.69 -8.36 15.82
N GLY A 59 2.81 -7.53 14.78
CA GLY A 59 1.77 -6.68 14.26
C GLY A 59 0.78 -7.47 13.40
N THR A 60 -0.49 -7.15 13.55
CA THR A 60 -1.53 -7.60 12.62
C THR A 60 -2.42 -6.41 12.32
N VAL A 61 -2.63 -6.11 11.04
CA VAL A 61 -3.57 -5.08 10.60
C VAL A 61 -4.74 -5.80 9.97
N THR A 62 -5.93 -5.67 10.57
CA THR A 62 -7.16 -6.24 10.03
C THR A 62 -8.04 -5.11 9.51
N GLY A 63 -8.29 -5.05 8.21
CA GLY A 63 -9.08 -3.99 7.62
C GLY A 63 -10.58 -4.01 7.99
N ASN A 64 -11.13 -5.16 8.41
CA ASN A 64 -12.51 -5.35 8.89
C ASN A 64 -13.59 -4.67 8.01
N GLY A 65 -13.73 -5.13 6.78
CA GLY A 65 -14.62 -4.54 5.78
C GLY A 65 -13.98 -3.42 4.94
N ASP A 66 -12.84 -2.89 5.39
CA ASP A 66 -11.97 -2.01 4.60
C ASP A 66 -10.63 -2.70 4.31
N PRO A 67 -9.74 -2.08 3.52
CA PRO A 67 -8.38 -2.56 3.39
C PRO A 67 -7.56 -2.41 4.67
N GLY A 68 -6.51 -3.22 4.82
CA GLY A 68 -5.60 -3.10 5.96
C GLY A 68 -4.71 -1.87 5.86
N VAL A 69 -4.06 -1.65 4.71
CA VAL A 69 -3.23 -0.46 4.46
C VAL A 69 -3.70 0.24 3.19
N VAL A 70 -3.84 1.57 3.25
CA VAL A 70 -4.37 2.37 2.14
C VAL A 70 -3.46 3.56 1.83
N SER A 71 -3.28 3.84 0.54
CA SER A 71 -2.77 5.12 0.03
C SER A 71 -3.89 5.82 -0.73
N THR A 72 -4.24 7.04 -0.31
CA THR A 72 -5.24 7.87 -1.01
C THR A 72 -4.72 9.24 -1.39
N GLY A 73 -5.39 9.92 -2.34
CA GLY A 73 -5.00 11.25 -2.81
C GLY A 73 -4.84 12.30 -1.71
N THR A 74 -5.51 12.15 -0.57
CA THR A 74 -5.37 13.03 0.60
C THR A 74 -4.48 12.45 1.70
N SER A 75 -4.12 11.16 1.61
CA SER A 75 -3.31 10.46 2.61
C SER A 75 -2.40 9.43 1.94
N VAL A 76 -1.22 9.88 1.54
CA VAL A 76 -0.25 9.08 0.77
C VAL A 76 0.51 8.13 1.71
N THR A 77 0.59 6.86 1.34
CA THR A 77 1.51 5.90 1.98
C THR A 77 2.77 5.80 1.13
N THR A 78 3.91 6.27 1.64
CA THR A 78 5.15 6.29 0.83
C THR A 78 5.78 4.90 0.72
N SER A 79 5.70 4.09 1.77
CA SER A 79 6.10 2.69 1.74
C SER A 79 5.35 1.84 2.76
N VAL A 80 5.29 0.53 2.49
CA VAL A 80 4.75 -0.49 3.39
C VAL A 80 5.85 -1.52 3.65
N THR A 81 6.22 -1.72 4.90
CA THR A 81 7.07 -2.84 5.34
C THR A 81 6.21 -3.76 6.21
N ASN A 82 5.99 -4.99 5.76
CA ASN A 82 5.16 -5.97 6.46
C ASN A 82 6.00 -7.17 6.90
N ASP A 83 6.35 -7.22 8.18
CA ASP A 83 6.95 -8.40 8.82
C ASP A 83 5.91 -9.30 9.52
N GLY A 84 4.70 -8.78 9.73
CA GLY A 84 3.60 -9.48 10.40
C GLY A 84 2.50 -9.90 9.43
N ALA A 85 1.26 -9.49 9.72
CA ALA A 85 0.11 -9.78 8.89
C ALA A 85 -0.67 -8.52 8.52
N ILE A 86 -1.03 -8.39 7.24
CA ILE A 86 -2.02 -7.42 6.75
C ILE A 86 -3.15 -8.22 6.14
N LEU A 87 -4.34 -8.09 6.72
CA LEU A 87 -5.50 -8.92 6.42
C LEU A 87 -6.66 -8.03 5.97
N ALA A 88 -7.29 -8.36 4.85
CA ALA A 88 -8.67 -7.96 4.60
C ALA A 88 -9.57 -9.10 5.07
N ASN A 89 -10.35 -8.84 6.12
CA ASN A 89 -11.32 -9.79 6.65
C ASN A 89 -12.67 -9.08 6.80
N GLY A 90 -13.77 -9.80 6.62
CA GLY A 90 -15.12 -9.32 6.96
C GLY A 90 -15.98 -8.85 5.79
N TYR A 91 -15.59 -9.07 4.53
CA TYR A 91 -16.32 -8.62 3.35
C TYR A 91 -16.79 -9.77 2.44
N LEU A 92 -17.88 -10.43 2.84
CA LEU A 92 -18.53 -11.52 2.09
C LEU A 92 -19.38 -11.03 0.88
N GLY A 93 -18.86 -10.21 -0.05
CA GLY A 93 -19.63 -10.00 -1.28
C GLY A 93 -19.26 -8.99 -2.37
N TYR A 94 -18.56 -7.87 -2.12
CA TYR A 94 -18.41 -6.80 -3.12
C TYR A 94 -17.17 -5.91 -2.93
N ALA A 95 -16.44 -5.69 -4.02
CA ALA A 95 -15.43 -4.65 -4.26
C ALA A 95 -14.19 -4.56 -3.33
N ASP A 96 -14.31 -4.40 -2.00
CA ASP A 96 -13.27 -3.74 -1.18
C ASP A 96 -12.41 -4.66 -0.28
N GLY A 97 -12.40 -5.97 -0.53
CA GLY A 97 -11.61 -6.97 0.22
C GLY A 97 -10.12 -6.98 -0.12
N TRP A 98 -9.45 -5.84 -0.09
CA TRP A 98 -8.04 -5.69 -0.47
C TRP A 98 -7.14 -5.59 0.75
N ALA A 99 -6.06 -6.37 0.88
CA ALA A 99 -5.20 -6.22 2.06
C ALA A 99 -4.39 -4.90 2.01
N VAL A 100 -3.84 -4.57 0.84
CA VAL A 100 -3.16 -3.30 0.56
C VAL A 100 -3.79 -2.62 -0.65
N TRP A 101 -4.09 -1.33 -0.55
CA TRP A 101 -4.79 -0.58 -1.59
C TRP A 101 -4.13 0.75 -1.94
N ALA A 102 -3.86 0.96 -3.23
CA ALA A 102 -3.52 2.25 -3.80
C ALA A 102 -4.72 2.78 -4.61
N ASN A 103 -5.32 3.89 -4.15
CA ASN A 103 -6.45 4.57 -4.78
C ASN A 103 -6.29 6.09 -4.74
N GLY A 104 -6.06 6.72 -5.89
CA GLY A 104 -5.86 8.16 -6.02
C GLY A 104 -4.49 8.61 -5.53
N ALA A 105 -3.61 7.69 -5.16
CA ALA A 105 -2.23 7.96 -4.77
C ALA A 105 -1.33 6.75 -4.98
N ALA A 106 -0.05 7.02 -5.20
CA ALA A 106 0.99 5.99 -5.28
C ALA A 106 1.36 5.44 -3.90
N ILE A 107 1.77 4.18 -3.89
CA ILE A 107 2.65 3.59 -2.86
C ILE A 107 4.03 3.45 -3.49
N GLY A 108 5.05 4.04 -2.89
CA GLY A 108 6.41 3.96 -3.44
C GLY A 108 6.91 2.52 -3.45
N SER A 109 6.97 1.89 -2.28
CA SER A 109 7.39 0.50 -2.17
C SER A 109 6.56 -0.33 -1.21
N ILE A 110 6.37 -1.60 -1.54
CA ILE A 110 5.81 -2.62 -0.66
C ILE A 110 6.89 -3.68 -0.47
N THR A 111 7.31 -3.91 0.77
CA THR A 111 8.21 -4.99 1.16
C THR A 111 7.46 -5.94 2.07
N ASN A 112 7.16 -7.13 1.57
CA ASN A 112 6.48 -8.17 2.31
C ASN A 112 7.47 -9.24 2.78
N ASN A 113 7.60 -9.38 4.09
CA ASN A 113 8.33 -10.42 4.81
C ASN A 113 7.40 -11.38 5.55
N GLY A 114 6.11 -11.03 5.67
CA GLY A 114 5.09 -11.81 6.36
C GLY A 114 3.92 -12.19 5.44
N LEU A 115 2.70 -11.99 5.94
CA LEU A 115 1.46 -12.33 5.24
C LEU A 115 0.72 -11.06 4.79
N ILE A 116 0.40 -10.97 3.51
CA ILE A 116 -0.62 -10.07 2.96
C ILE A 116 -1.75 -10.96 2.46
N ASP A 117 -2.89 -10.95 3.13
CA ASP A 117 -4.01 -11.84 2.82
C ASP A 117 -5.26 -11.02 2.51
N GLY A 118 -5.57 -10.94 1.23
CA GLY A 118 -6.79 -10.32 0.74
C GLY A 118 -7.92 -11.32 0.64
N GLU A 119 -9.11 -10.92 1.06
CA GLU A 119 -10.34 -11.68 0.78
C GLU A 119 -10.65 -11.70 -0.73
N VAL A 120 -10.42 -10.57 -1.40
CA VAL A 120 -10.60 -10.39 -2.85
C VAL A 120 -9.27 -10.11 -3.55
N ARG A 121 -8.38 -9.29 -2.98
CA ARG A 121 -7.05 -9.04 -3.58
C ARG A 121 -5.99 -8.81 -2.51
N GLY A 122 -4.79 -9.34 -2.70
CA GLY A 122 -3.69 -9.07 -1.77
C GLY A 122 -3.27 -7.60 -1.88
N VAL A 123 -2.88 -7.19 -3.08
CA VAL A 123 -2.54 -5.81 -3.42
C VAL A 123 -3.41 -5.35 -4.59
N SER A 124 -4.10 -4.22 -4.42
CA SER A 124 -4.91 -3.59 -5.48
C SER A 124 -4.36 -2.21 -5.83
N ILE A 125 -4.16 -1.96 -7.12
CA ILE A 125 -3.80 -0.66 -7.69
C ILE A 125 -4.95 -0.24 -8.60
N ASP A 126 -5.67 0.82 -8.25
CA ASP A 126 -6.88 1.20 -8.97
C ASP A 126 -6.57 1.76 -10.37
N ASN A 127 -7.55 1.60 -11.27
CA ASN A 127 -7.50 2.14 -12.62
C ASN A 127 -8.09 3.56 -12.64
N ASP A 128 -7.36 4.51 -12.08
CA ASP A 128 -7.78 5.92 -11.91
C ASP A 128 -6.81 6.93 -12.54
N GLY A 129 -5.74 6.46 -13.20
CA GLY A 129 -4.70 7.29 -13.80
C GLY A 129 -3.67 7.87 -12.81
N VAL A 130 -3.79 7.61 -11.51
CA VAL A 130 -2.91 8.16 -10.45
C VAL A 130 -2.26 7.06 -9.61
N SER A 131 -3.01 6.01 -9.28
CA SER A 131 -2.59 4.92 -8.40
C SER A 131 -1.38 4.19 -8.97
N ALA A 132 -0.40 3.92 -8.13
CA ALA A 132 0.81 3.24 -8.57
C ALA A 132 1.45 2.45 -7.44
N VAL A 133 2.18 1.40 -7.80
CA VAL A 133 3.19 0.78 -6.94
C VAL A 133 4.49 0.73 -7.71
N THR A 134 5.52 1.44 -7.25
CA THR A 134 6.80 1.46 -7.98
C THR A 134 7.53 0.13 -7.84
N THR A 135 7.63 -0.38 -6.61
CA THR A 135 8.30 -1.67 -6.34
C THR A 135 7.51 -2.48 -5.33
N LEU A 136 7.21 -3.73 -5.68
CA LEU A 136 6.64 -4.73 -4.79
C LEU A 136 7.64 -5.88 -4.65
N THR A 137 8.14 -6.07 -3.44
CA THR A 137 9.05 -7.16 -3.10
C THR A 137 8.34 -8.13 -2.16
N ASN A 138 8.19 -9.38 -2.59
CA ASN A 138 7.71 -10.48 -1.76
C ASN A 138 8.88 -11.40 -1.42
N ASN A 139 9.42 -11.28 -0.21
CA ASN A 139 10.63 -11.96 0.21
C ASN A 139 10.40 -13.46 0.48
N ALA A 140 11.50 -14.21 0.61
CA ALA A 140 11.44 -15.64 0.88
C ALA A 140 10.63 -15.94 2.16
N GLY A 141 9.74 -16.92 2.09
CA GLY A 141 8.84 -17.28 3.19
C GLY A 141 7.60 -16.39 3.32
N ALA A 142 7.57 -15.23 2.66
CA ALA A 142 6.42 -14.33 2.68
C ALA A 142 5.33 -14.79 1.70
N VAL A 143 4.09 -14.43 2.00
CA VAL A 143 2.90 -14.79 1.20
C VAL A 143 2.09 -13.55 0.87
N ILE A 144 1.73 -13.41 -0.41
CA ILE A 144 0.68 -12.51 -0.87
C ILE A 144 -0.44 -13.39 -1.44
N ASN A 145 -1.58 -13.38 -0.77
CA ASN A 145 -2.76 -14.12 -1.17
C ASN A 145 -3.87 -13.17 -1.63
N GLY A 146 -4.47 -13.46 -2.78
CA GLY A 146 -5.59 -12.72 -3.35
C GLY A 146 -6.96 -13.30 -3.05
N GLY A 147 -7.05 -14.34 -2.23
CA GLY A 147 -8.33 -14.94 -1.86
C GLY A 147 -9.14 -15.36 -3.08
N LEU A 148 -10.32 -14.75 -3.26
CA LEU A 148 -11.27 -15.08 -4.31
C LEU A 148 -10.86 -14.62 -5.72
N GLN A 149 -9.91 -13.70 -5.83
CA GLN A 149 -9.62 -12.99 -7.07
C GLN A 149 -8.10 -13.03 -7.37
N MET A 150 -7.37 -11.91 -7.39
CA MET A 150 -5.96 -11.89 -7.79
C MET A 150 -5.06 -11.44 -6.65
N ALA A 151 -3.91 -12.08 -6.51
CA ALA A 151 -2.93 -11.70 -5.48
C ALA A 151 -2.48 -10.25 -5.68
N ILE A 152 -2.19 -9.88 -6.93
CA ILE A 152 -1.83 -8.53 -7.33
C ILE A 152 -2.71 -8.12 -8.51
N TYR A 153 -3.44 -7.03 -8.33
CA TYR A 153 -4.19 -6.36 -9.40
C TYR A 153 -3.51 -5.06 -9.78
N ASN A 154 -3.10 -4.94 -11.03
CA ASN A 154 -2.59 -3.71 -11.61
C ASN A 154 -3.60 -3.08 -12.56
N GLY A 155 -4.32 -2.08 -12.05
CA GLY A 155 -5.23 -1.24 -12.83
C GLY A 155 -4.59 0.01 -13.44
N ASN A 156 -3.41 0.45 -12.97
CA ASN A 156 -2.74 1.66 -13.50
C ASN A 156 -1.22 1.51 -13.71
N VAL A 157 -0.40 1.62 -12.67
CA VAL A 157 1.07 1.46 -12.81
C VAL A 157 1.63 0.51 -11.76
N LEU A 158 2.28 -0.56 -12.24
CA LEU A 158 3.08 -1.46 -11.44
C LEU A 158 4.50 -1.50 -11.99
N GLY A 159 5.47 -0.92 -11.29
CA GLY A 159 6.84 -0.80 -11.78
C GLY A 159 7.56 -2.14 -11.81
N THR A 160 7.98 -2.65 -10.65
CA THR A 160 8.71 -3.91 -10.54
C THR A 160 8.09 -4.81 -9.48
N VAL A 161 7.86 -6.08 -9.81
CA VAL A 161 7.57 -7.16 -8.88
C VAL A 161 8.81 -8.02 -8.72
N VAL A 162 9.31 -8.17 -7.50
CA VAL A 162 10.37 -9.12 -7.15
C VAL A 162 9.77 -10.17 -6.23
N ASN A 163 9.78 -11.42 -6.66
CA ASN A 163 9.21 -12.53 -5.89
C ASN A 163 10.26 -13.59 -5.57
N SER A 164 10.50 -13.79 -4.27
CA SER A 164 11.20 -14.97 -3.72
C SER A 164 10.31 -15.77 -2.77
N GLY A 165 9.09 -15.28 -2.48
CA GLY A 165 8.08 -15.93 -1.64
C GLY A 165 6.96 -16.56 -2.48
N THR A 166 5.74 -16.61 -1.92
CA THR A 166 4.55 -17.09 -2.63
C THR A 166 3.60 -15.96 -2.99
N ILE A 167 3.17 -15.89 -4.23
CA ILE A 167 2.09 -15.02 -4.72
C ILE A 167 1.01 -15.92 -5.31
N THR A 168 -0.17 -15.91 -4.70
CA THR A 168 -1.24 -16.87 -5.00
C THR A 168 -2.64 -16.23 -4.95
N GLY A 169 -3.57 -16.74 -5.74
CA GLY A 169 -4.97 -16.36 -5.75
C GLY A 169 -5.72 -17.16 -6.80
N ALA A 170 -6.95 -16.78 -7.14
CA ALA A 170 -7.59 -17.29 -8.36
C ALA A 170 -6.76 -16.93 -9.61
N ASN A 171 -6.09 -15.77 -9.61
CA ASN A 171 -4.92 -15.46 -10.45
C ASN A 171 -3.76 -14.97 -9.57
N GLY A 172 -2.52 -15.14 -10.04
CA GLY A 172 -1.35 -14.60 -9.35
C GLY A 172 -1.26 -13.08 -9.55
N ILE A 173 -0.78 -12.67 -10.72
CA ILE A 173 -0.67 -11.27 -11.13
C ILE A 173 -1.63 -11.02 -12.28
N TYR A 174 -2.49 -10.01 -12.15
CA TYR A 174 -3.38 -9.53 -13.21
C TYR A 174 -3.03 -8.09 -13.57
N SER A 175 -2.75 -7.82 -14.85
CA SER A 175 -2.38 -6.49 -15.33
C SER A 175 -3.27 -6.05 -16.48
N LEU A 176 -4.03 -4.97 -16.28
CA LEU A 176 -4.83 -4.32 -17.33
C LEU A 176 -4.02 -3.38 -18.23
N VAL A 177 -2.84 -3.00 -17.76
CA VAL A 177 -2.08 -1.85 -18.23
C VAL A 177 -0.58 -2.15 -18.10
N THR A 178 0.25 -1.12 -18.10
CA THR A 178 1.70 -1.28 -18.03
C THR A 178 2.15 -1.85 -16.69
N THR A 179 2.85 -2.97 -16.76
CA THR A 179 3.75 -3.48 -15.71
C THR A 179 5.18 -3.42 -16.23
N GLY A 180 6.13 -2.94 -15.45
CA GLY A 180 7.54 -2.89 -15.87
C GLY A 180 8.17 -4.28 -15.91
N THR A 181 8.58 -4.78 -14.75
CA THR A 181 9.31 -6.05 -14.63
C THR A 181 8.65 -6.99 -13.63
N ILE A 182 8.58 -8.27 -13.96
CA ILE A 182 8.24 -9.35 -13.04
C ILE A 182 9.47 -10.27 -12.92
N ASP A 183 10.16 -10.21 -11.78
CA ASP A 183 11.34 -11.02 -11.46
C ASP A 183 10.98 -12.10 -10.44
N ASN A 184 10.66 -13.30 -10.91
CA ASN A 184 10.40 -14.46 -10.07
C ASN A 184 11.71 -15.21 -9.79
N ARG A 185 12.32 -14.93 -8.64
CA ARG A 185 13.62 -15.46 -8.25
C ARG A 185 13.53 -16.92 -7.79
N ALA A 186 14.70 -17.53 -7.61
CA ALA A 186 14.81 -18.87 -7.05
C ALA A 186 14.07 -18.97 -5.70
N GLY A 187 13.28 -20.03 -5.54
CA GLY A 187 12.40 -20.21 -4.38
C GLY A 187 11.07 -19.45 -4.46
N GLY A 188 10.89 -18.56 -5.44
CA GLY A 188 9.64 -17.84 -5.68
C GLY A 188 8.57 -18.71 -6.35
N TRP A 189 7.33 -18.61 -5.86
CA TRP A 189 6.15 -19.27 -6.40
C TRP A 189 5.16 -18.20 -6.89
N LEU A 190 4.85 -18.22 -8.19
CA LEU A 190 3.73 -17.48 -8.78
C LEU A 190 2.66 -18.48 -9.22
N GLN A 191 1.46 -18.36 -8.70
CA GLN A 191 0.43 -19.36 -8.93
C GLN A 191 -1.00 -18.82 -9.00
N GLY A 192 -1.85 -19.57 -9.70
CA GLY A 192 -3.28 -19.31 -9.85
C GLY A 192 -3.86 -20.06 -11.05
N GLY A 193 -5.13 -19.82 -11.38
CA GLY A 193 -5.72 -20.25 -12.65
C GLY A 193 -4.93 -19.72 -13.84
N LYS A 194 -4.55 -18.44 -13.79
CA LYS A 194 -3.46 -17.85 -14.56
C LYS A 194 -2.44 -17.27 -13.58
N ALA A 195 -1.20 -17.73 -13.62
CA ALA A 195 -0.17 -17.22 -12.70
C ALA A 195 0.21 -15.77 -13.05
N ILE A 196 0.34 -15.46 -14.35
CA ILE A 196 0.46 -14.10 -14.88
C ILE A 196 -0.58 -13.92 -15.99
N ASP A 197 -1.44 -12.92 -15.84
CA ASP A 197 -2.53 -12.58 -16.74
C ASP A 197 -2.37 -11.12 -17.22
N VAL A 198 -2.08 -10.95 -18.51
CA VAL A 198 -1.90 -9.64 -19.14
C VAL A 198 -3.09 -9.37 -20.06
N ASP A 199 -3.97 -8.48 -19.63
CA ASP A 199 -5.29 -8.25 -20.22
C ASP A 199 -5.44 -6.79 -20.70
N GLY A 200 -5.00 -6.51 -21.94
CA GLY A 200 -5.00 -5.16 -22.52
C GLY A 200 -3.76 -4.29 -22.24
N GLY A 201 -2.85 -4.76 -21.37
CA GLY A 201 -1.64 -4.05 -20.98
C GLY A 201 -0.33 -4.58 -21.60
N THR A 202 0.79 -4.00 -21.18
CA THR A 202 2.13 -4.47 -21.56
C THR A 202 2.92 -4.83 -20.32
N VAL A 203 3.58 -5.98 -20.33
CA VAL A 203 4.66 -6.28 -19.38
C VAL A 203 5.99 -6.07 -20.08
N GLY A 204 6.91 -5.30 -19.50
CA GLY A 204 8.23 -5.08 -20.08
C GLY A 204 9.04 -6.38 -20.12
N THR A 205 9.41 -6.89 -18.95
CA THR A 205 10.26 -8.08 -18.81
C THR A 205 9.70 -9.03 -17.77
N ILE A 206 9.72 -10.33 -18.08
CA ILE A 206 9.49 -11.40 -17.12
C ILE A 206 10.78 -12.20 -17.01
N THR A 207 11.36 -12.31 -15.83
CA THR A 207 12.47 -13.24 -15.54
C THR A 207 11.99 -14.31 -14.57
N ASN A 208 12.39 -15.55 -14.81
CA ASN A 208 12.02 -16.66 -13.94
C ASN A 208 13.19 -17.57 -13.63
N ALA A 209 13.59 -17.58 -12.35
CA ALA A 209 14.43 -18.60 -11.73
C ALA A 209 13.66 -19.45 -10.69
N GLY A 210 12.38 -19.12 -10.44
CA GLY A 210 11.48 -19.84 -9.54
C GLY A 210 10.47 -20.73 -10.26
N THR A 211 9.33 -20.95 -9.61
CA THR A 211 8.19 -21.71 -10.15
C THR A 211 7.06 -20.78 -10.55
N ILE A 212 6.58 -20.93 -11.78
CA ILE A 212 5.34 -20.31 -12.28
C ILE A 212 4.44 -21.46 -12.71
N TYR A 213 3.29 -21.61 -12.04
CA TYR A 213 2.40 -22.74 -12.32
C TYR A 213 0.93 -22.38 -12.16
N GLY A 214 0.07 -23.06 -12.90
CA GLY A 214 -1.35 -22.75 -12.96
C GLY A 214 -2.02 -23.43 -14.14
N GLY A 215 -3.31 -23.14 -14.35
CA GLY A 215 -3.98 -23.52 -15.59
C GLY A 215 -3.29 -22.91 -16.81
N LYS A 216 -2.72 -21.71 -16.63
CA LYS A 216 -1.79 -21.05 -17.56
C LYS A 216 -0.67 -20.37 -16.76
N GLY A 217 0.59 -20.63 -17.09
CA GLY A 217 1.72 -19.94 -16.45
C GLY A 217 1.77 -18.45 -16.84
N LEU A 218 1.70 -18.19 -18.14
CA LEU A 218 1.57 -16.84 -18.70
C LEU A 218 0.40 -16.85 -19.69
N PHE A 219 -0.53 -15.92 -19.51
CA PHE A 219 -1.63 -15.68 -20.45
C PHE A 219 -1.59 -14.21 -20.91
N ILE A 220 -1.63 -14.03 -22.23
CA ILE A 220 -1.57 -12.73 -22.88
C ILE A 220 -2.82 -12.62 -23.76
N SER A 221 -3.67 -11.63 -23.48
CA SER A 221 -4.85 -11.31 -24.30
C SER A 221 -4.46 -10.76 -25.68
N ALA A 222 -5.40 -10.73 -26.63
CA ALA A 222 -5.14 -10.34 -28.01
C ALA A 222 -4.63 -8.89 -28.21
N SER A 223 -4.82 -8.02 -27.21
CA SER A 223 -4.35 -6.62 -27.20
C SER A 223 -3.21 -6.37 -26.21
N ALA A 224 -2.72 -7.42 -25.54
CA ALA A 224 -1.61 -7.32 -24.61
C ALA A 224 -0.28 -7.73 -25.24
N SER A 225 0.82 -7.35 -24.60
CA SER A 225 2.16 -7.77 -25.02
C SER A 225 3.09 -8.02 -23.84
N VAL A 226 4.11 -8.84 -24.07
CA VAL A 226 5.26 -8.99 -23.17
C VAL A 226 6.51 -8.73 -23.99
N GLY A 227 7.39 -7.83 -23.52
CA GLY A 227 8.60 -7.47 -24.24
C GLY A 227 9.63 -8.59 -24.26
N THR A 228 9.98 -9.12 -23.09
CA THR A 228 10.96 -10.21 -22.91
C THR A 228 10.47 -11.22 -21.87
N VAL A 229 10.70 -12.51 -22.12
CA VAL A 229 10.46 -13.64 -21.20
C VAL A 229 11.71 -14.51 -21.13
#